data_AF-A0A2V4N1X7-F1
#
_entry.id   AF-A0A2V4N1X7-F1
#
_cell.length_a   1.000
_cell.length_b   1.000
_cell.length_c   1.000
_cell.angle_alpha   90.00
_cell.angle_beta   90.00
_cell.angle_gamma   90.00
#
_symmetry.space_group_name_H-M   'P 1'
#
loop_
_entity.id
_entity.type
_entity.pdbx_description
1 polymer ?
#
loop_
_entity_poly.entity_id
_entity_poly.type
_entity_poly.pdbx_seq_one_letter_code
_entity_poly.pdbx_strand_id
1 'polypeptide(L)'
;MVGGGQPWWRRRRVLALVGGGLVLVGGLTVLLVARQPNGNHPSVAVASPSGAPSVTLQAAAAPGQDPYTGSVAASTPTSTTATATASASTPVNGGGTVDGAAVGLYGGSLHNTSCNVDQLSSFLTTHADKGKAWAGVEGIDPATIPDYLKSLTSALLRVDTRVTNHGFANGAATSFQSVLQAGSAVLVDSHGVPRVRCACGNPLTPPLADAAQPAYAGAAWPGFQPQKVVTVRPADAPTAELVMVDQDSGTYFTRPVGSGGGTDQATTPAATGSGGSHSASASSGASSSSSAGGSAPASSPSSGKSPSAGASSGGASSASHAASSSASHASVSSPAAPLSP
;
A
#
# COMPACT_ATOMS: atom_id res chain seq x y z
N MET A 1 81.72 -13.50 38.19
CA MET A 1 80.34 -13.15 37.80
C MET A 1 79.75 -14.38 37.10
N VAL A 2 79.47 -15.51 37.78
CA VAL A 2 78.24 -15.86 38.53
C VAL A 2 77.01 -15.43 37.72
N GLY A 3 76.34 -16.28 36.90
CA GLY A 3 75.65 -17.55 37.20
C GLY A 3 74.33 -17.22 37.93
N GLY A 4 73.10 -17.58 37.54
CA GLY A 4 72.50 -18.50 36.57
C GLY A 4 71.01 -18.63 36.97
N GLY A 5 70.23 -19.42 36.23
CA GLY A 5 69.03 -20.07 36.78
C GLY A 5 67.67 -19.37 36.62
N GLN A 6 66.86 -19.90 35.70
CA GLN A 6 65.38 -19.80 35.62
C GLN A 6 64.73 -20.65 36.77
N PRO A 7 63.40 -20.90 36.81
CA PRO A 7 62.20 -20.05 36.82
C PRO A 7 61.27 -20.33 38.06
N TRP A 8 59.95 -20.38 37.87
CA TRP A 8 58.91 -21.24 38.50
C TRP A 8 58.33 -21.01 39.93
N TRP A 9 57.04 -20.59 39.97
CA TRP A 9 55.94 -20.91 40.92
C TRP A 9 56.19 -20.89 42.46
N ARG A 10 55.39 -20.07 43.19
CA ARG A 10 55.10 -20.29 44.62
C ARG A 10 53.61 -20.40 44.94
N ARG A 11 53.25 -21.64 45.28
CA ARG A 11 52.19 -22.18 46.18
C ARG A 11 52.18 -21.45 47.56
N ARG A 12 51.22 -21.48 48.50
CA ARG A 12 50.05 -22.30 48.96
C ARG A 12 49.30 -21.41 50.01
N ARG A 13 47.96 -21.37 50.10
CA ARG A 13 47.01 -22.10 51.01
C ARG A 13 47.33 -22.16 52.52
N VAL A 14 46.43 -21.61 53.37
CA VAL A 14 46.00 -22.04 54.74
C VAL A 14 44.57 -21.46 54.98
N LEU A 15 43.45 -22.21 54.96
CA LEU A 15 42.72 -22.97 56.03
C LEU A 15 42.23 -22.13 57.23
N ALA A 16 40.92 -21.84 57.36
CA ALA A 16 39.84 -22.55 58.13
C ALA A 16 39.73 -22.05 59.59
N LEU A 17 38.59 -21.80 60.27
CA LEU A 17 37.32 -22.52 60.51
C LEU A 17 36.24 -21.50 61.02
N VAL A 18 34.98 -21.53 60.59
CA VAL A 18 33.75 -22.21 61.11
C VAL A 18 33.20 -21.70 62.47
N GLY A 19 31.92 -21.29 62.42
CA GLY A 19 30.96 -21.08 63.53
C GLY A 19 30.03 -19.92 63.14
N GLY A 20 28.73 -20.04 62.84
CA GLY A 20 27.68 -20.90 63.39
C GLY A 20 26.62 -19.97 63.98
N GLY A 21 25.56 -19.64 63.21
CA GLY A 21 24.51 -18.73 63.67
C GLY A 21 23.37 -18.59 62.65
N LEU A 22 22.25 -19.25 62.95
CA LEU A 22 21.05 -19.41 62.14
C LEU A 22 20.11 -18.21 62.36
N VAL A 23 19.85 -17.38 61.33
CA VAL A 23 18.80 -16.34 61.39
C VAL A 23 18.05 -16.26 60.05
N LEU A 24 16.82 -16.82 60.07
CA LEU A 24 15.60 -16.42 59.36
C LEU A 24 15.75 -15.91 57.91
N VAL A 25 15.60 -16.84 56.95
CA VAL A 25 15.19 -16.49 55.58
C VAL A 25 13.70 -16.16 55.60
N GLY A 26 13.39 -14.87 55.81
CA GLY A 26 12.07 -14.32 55.57
C GLY A 26 11.82 -14.25 54.06
N GLY A 27 10.83 -15.00 53.59
CA GLY A 27 10.39 -14.98 52.20
C GLY A 27 9.91 -13.60 51.77
N LEU A 28 10.39 -13.15 50.61
CA LEU A 28 9.78 -12.06 49.87
C LEU A 28 9.26 -12.63 48.54
N THR A 29 8.15 -13.37 48.62
CA THR A 29 7.29 -13.59 47.46
C THR A 29 6.57 -12.28 47.18
N VAL A 30 7.00 -11.56 46.15
CA VAL A 30 6.24 -10.43 45.62
C VAL A 30 5.00 -10.99 44.95
N LEU A 31 3.91 -11.05 45.71
CA LEU A 31 2.57 -11.35 45.25
C LEU A 31 2.05 -10.12 44.49
N LEU A 32 2.20 -10.09 43.16
CA LEU A 32 1.53 -9.13 42.31
C LEU A 32 0.02 -9.45 42.29
N VAL A 33 -0.71 -8.87 43.23
CA VAL A 33 -2.18 -8.79 43.20
C VAL A 33 -2.56 -7.76 42.15
N ALA A 34 -2.72 -8.21 40.90
CA ALA A 34 -3.45 -7.45 39.90
C ALA A 34 -4.92 -7.39 40.34
N ARG A 35 -5.34 -6.23 40.84
CA ARG A 35 -6.76 -5.91 41.03
C ARG A 35 -7.43 -5.91 39.66
N GLN A 36 -8.24 -6.93 39.40
CA GLN A 36 -9.13 -6.98 38.24
C GLN A 36 -10.27 -5.97 38.45
N PRO A 37 -10.50 -5.01 37.53
CA PRO A 37 -11.81 -4.39 37.42
C PRO A 37 -12.77 -5.42 36.79
N ASN A 38 -13.85 -5.70 37.52
CA ASN A 38 -14.97 -6.52 37.09
C ASN A 38 -15.54 -6.00 35.76
N GLY A 39 -15.52 -6.84 34.73
CA GLY A 39 -16.17 -6.61 33.46
C GLY A 39 -16.34 -7.94 32.74
N ASN A 40 -17.46 -8.62 33.01
CA ASN A 40 -17.88 -9.82 32.29
C ASN A 40 -18.14 -9.47 30.81
N HIS A 41 -17.12 -9.64 29.98
CA HIS A 41 -17.29 -9.90 28.55
C HIS A 41 -16.43 -11.13 28.21
N PRO A 42 -17.02 -12.22 27.68
CA PRO A 42 -16.23 -13.36 27.23
C PRO A 42 -15.40 -12.94 26.02
N SER A 43 -14.19 -12.45 26.27
CA SER A 43 -13.14 -12.35 25.26
C SER A 43 -12.64 -13.77 25.03
N VAL A 44 -13.04 -14.37 23.91
CA VAL A 44 -12.46 -15.63 23.46
C VAL A 44 -11.01 -15.37 23.03
N ALA A 45 -10.11 -15.33 24.00
CA ALA A 45 -8.68 -15.39 23.74
C ALA A 45 -8.36 -16.81 23.23
N VAL A 46 -8.27 -16.97 21.92
CA VAL A 46 -7.75 -18.20 21.31
C VAL A 46 -6.24 -18.20 21.55
N ALA A 47 -5.79 -18.95 22.56
CA ALA A 47 -4.37 -19.21 22.76
C ALA A 47 -3.85 -19.99 21.54
N SER A 48 -2.97 -19.34 20.76
CA SER A 48 -2.34 -19.97 19.59
C SER A 48 -1.19 -20.87 20.03
N PRO A 49 -0.98 -22.03 19.39
CA PRO A 49 0.21 -22.83 19.63
C PRO A 49 1.46 -22.04 19.17
N SER A 50 2.46 -21.97 20.04
CA SER A 50 3.76 -21.37 19.73
C SER A 50 4.39 -22.05 18.51
N GLY A 51 4.38 -21.37 17.36
CA GLY A 51 5.03 -21.84 16.13
C GLY A 51 4.23 -21.67 14.83
N ALA A 52 2.93 -21.38 14.88
CA ALA A 52 2.17 -21.05 13.67
C ALA A 52 2.44 -19.59 13.24
N PRO A 53 2.64 -19.31 11.93
CA PRO A 53 2.69 -17.93 11.46
C PRO A 53 1.36 -17.24 11.80
N SER A 54 1.42 -16.15 12.56
CA SER A 54 0.25 -15.38 12.93
C SER A 54 -0.04 -14.29 11.90
N VAL A 55 -1.33 -14.09 11.63
CA VAL A 55 -1.82 -13.13 10.64
C VAL A 55 -2.49 -12.01 11.39
N THR A 56 -1.93 -10.81 11.28
CA THR A 56 -2.41 -9.65 12.03
C THR A 56 -3.61 -9.03 11.32
N LEU A 57 -4.72 -8.88 12.04
CA LEU A 57 -5.90 -8.16 11.57
C LEU A 57 -5.65 -6.65 11.66
N GLN A 58 -5.79 -5.94 10.54
CA GLN A 58 -5.59 -4.49 10.46
C GLN A 58 -6.89 -3.79 10.04
N ALA A 59 -7.50 -3.10 11.00
CA ALA A 59 -8.68 -2.28 10.76
C ALA A 59 -8.38 -1.13 9.79
N ALA A 60 -9.37 -0.71 9.01
CA ALA A 60 -9.18 0.15 7.84
C ALA A 60 -8.43 1.46 8.14
N ALA A 61 -8.83 2.17 9.20
CA ALA A 61 -8.24 3.45 9.60
C ALA A 61 -7.11 3.34 10.63
N ALA A 62 -6.84 2.13 11.16
CA ALA A 62 -5.85 1.97 12.22
C ALA A 62 -4.42 2.15 11.66
N PRO A 63 -3.52 2.88 12.35
CA PRO A 63 -2.12 2.96 11.91
C PRO A 63 -1.45 1.59 11.80
N GLY A 64 -1.75 0.67 12.73
CA GLY A 64 -1.14 -0.65 12.77
C GLY A 64 0.26 -0.63 13.38
N GLN A 65 1.02 -1.70 13.15
CA GLN A 65 2.37 -1.87 13.71
C GLN A 65 3.41 -1.13 12.86
N ASP A 66 4.31 -0.41 13.53
CA ASP A 66 5.50 0.25 12.96
C ASP A 66 5.23 1.04 11.66
N PRO A 67 4.34 2.05 11.69
CA PRO A 67 3.99 2.79 10.49
C PRO A 67 5.18 3.59 9.95
N TYR A 68 5.36 3.60 8.62
CA TYR A 68 6.36 4.45 7.96
C TYR A 68 6.09 5.93 8.22
N THR A 69 4.81 6.34 8.14
CA THR A 69 4.35 7.71 8.31
C THR A 69 3.00 7.75 9.02
N GLY A 70 2.52 8.95 9.37
CA GLY A 70 1.11 9.15 9.70
C GLY A 70 0.21 8.79 8.50
N SER A 71 -1.11 8.78 8.72
CA SER A 71 -2.05 8.45 7.63
C SER A 71 -1.90 9.42 6.46
N VAL A 72 -1.77 8.84 5.27
CA VAL A 72 -1.89 9.51 3.97
C VAL A 72 -3.20 9.14 3.27
N ALA A 73 -4.11 8.43 3.96
CA ALA A 73 -5.46 8.22 3.45
C ALA A 73 -6.17 9.57 3.34
N ALA A 74 -6.76 9.85 2.17
CA ALA A 74 -7.46 11.09 1.95
C ALA A 74 -8.71 11.15 2.83
N SER A 75 -8.95 12.30 3.47
CA SER A 75 -10.21 12.55 4.14
C SER A 75 -11.28 12.74 3.07
N THR A 76 -12.18 11.79 2.93
CA THR A 76 -13.41 12.02 2.15
C THR A 76 -14.24 13.09 2.88
N PRO A 77 -14.81 14.07 2.18
CA PRO A 77 -15.77 14.97 2.79
C PRO A 77 -16.94 14.13 3.30
N THR A 78 -17.18 14.22 4.61
CA THR A 78 -18.18 13.45 5.32
C THR A 78 -19.58 13.79 4.79
N SER A 79 -20.20 12.88 4.04
CA SER A 79 -21.67 12.81 4.05
C SER A 79 -22.08 12.11 5.34
N THR A 80 -22.67 12.90 6.23
CA THR A 80 -23.25 12.50 7.50
C THR A 80 -24.18 11.29 7.32
N THR A 81 -23.96 10.24 8.11
CA THR A 81 -24.79 9.03 8.21
C THR A 81 -24.67 8.03 7.05
N ALA A 82 -23.54 7.35 6.94
CA ALA A 82 -23.49 6.05 6.28
C ALA A 82 -23.71 4.95 7.33
N THR A 83 -24.97 4.60 7.59
CA THR A 83 -25.30 3.23 8.02
C THR A 83 -24.73 2.33 6.93
N ALA A 84 -23.74 1.49 7.25
CA ALA A 84 -23.12 0.56 6.32
C ALA A 84 -24.16 -0.43 5.77
N THR A 85 -24.89 -0.01 4.75
CA THR A 85 -25.63 -0.87 3.84
C THR A 85 -25.03 -0.60 2.48
N ALA A 86 -23.92 -1.27 2.20
CA ALA A 86 -23.37 -1.32 0.86
C ALA A 86 -24.46 -1.89 -0.06
N SER A 87 -25.10 -1.04 -0.86
CA SER A 87 -25.95 -1.47 -1.95
C SER A 87 -25.09 -2.33 -2.89
N ALA A 88 -25.50 -3.58 -3.04
CA ALA A 88 -24.75 -4.64 -3.66
C ALA A 88 -24.61 -4.43 -5.18
N SER A 89 -23.51 -3.81 -5.58
CA SER A 89 -22.92 -3.99 -6.91
C SER A 89 -22.01 -5.21 -6.87
N THR A 90 -22.35 -6.20 -7.70
CA THR A 90 -21.91 -7.62 -7.74
C THR A 90 -20.96 -8.05 -6.62
N PRO A 91 -21.35 -9.02 -5.77
CA PRO A 91 -20.46 -9.54 -4.76
C PRO A 91 -19.26 -10.18 -5.46
N VAL A 92 -18.06 -9.65 -5.20
CA VAL A 92 -16.88 -10.52 -5.18
C VAL A 92 -17.19 -11.55 -4.11
N ASN A 93 -17.42 -12.80 -4.51
CA ASN A 93 -17.59 -13.88 -3.55
C ASN A 93 -16.30 -13.92 -2.72
N GLY A 94 -16.39 -13.47 -1.46
CA GLY A 94 -15.23 -13.43 -0.57
C GLY A 94 -14.64 -14.84 -0.41
N GLY A 95 -13.32 -14.92 -0.33
CA GLY A 95 -12.57 -16.16 -0.18
C GLY A 95 -11.74 -16.51 -1.41
N GLY A 96 -10.55 -17.07 -1.17
CA GLY A 96 -9.68 -17.60 -2.22
C GLY A 96 -8.83 -16.54 -2.93
N THR A 97 -8.34 -16.87 -4.12
CA THR A 97 -7.50 -15.99 -4.94
C THR A 97 -8.33 -15.32 -6.03
N VAL A 98 -8.26 -14.00 -6.12
CA VAL A 98 -8.99 -13.19 -7.11
C VAL A 98 -7.98 -12.54 -8.05
N ASP A 99 -8.36 -12.39 -9.33
CA ASP A 99 -7.57 -11.67 -10.32
C ASP A 99 -7.54 -10.17 -10.02
N GLY A 100 -6.37 -9.53 -10.09
CA GLY A 100 -6.20 -8.11 -9.77
C GLY A 100 -6.97 -7.17 -10.69
N ALA A 101 -7.30 -7.60 -11.92
CA ALA A 101 -8.12 -6.84 -12.85
C ALA A 101 -9.63 -7.12 -12.71
N ALA A 102 -10.05 -7.92 -11.72
CA ALA A 102 -11.45 -8.29 -11.57
C ALA A 102 -12.35 -7.05 -11.38
N VAL A 103 -13.38 -6.96 -12.22
CA VAL A 103 -14.38 -5.88 -12.19
C VAL A 103 -15.01 -5.78 -10.82
N GLY A 104 -14.95 -4.58 -10.23
CA GLY A 104 -15.52 -4.31 -8.92
C GLY A 104 -14.75 -4.96 -7.75
N LEU A 105 -13.53 -5.46 -7.94
CA LEU A 105 -12.66 -5.87 -6.83
C LEU A 105 -12.38 -4.69 -5.90
N TYR A 106 -12.12 -3.54 -6.50
CA TYR A 106 -11.85 -2.29 -5.81
C TYR A 106 -13.04 -1.35 -5.83
N GLY A 107 -13.07 -0.47 -4.83
CA GLY A 107 -13.99 0.66 -4.76
C GLY A 107 -13.24 1.97 -4.61
N GLY A 108 -13.96 3.07 -4.55
CA GLY A 108 -13.41 4.40 -4.35
C GLY A 108 -14.52 5.43 -4.30
N SER A 109 -14.16 6.70 -4.32
CA SER A 109 -15.09 7.77 -4.64
C SER A 109 -14.81 8.24 -6.06
N LEU A 110 -15.85 8.29 -6.89
CA LEU A 110 -15.75 8.82 -8.24
C LEU A 110 -15.15 10.24 -8.20
N HIS A 111 -14.15 10.49 -9.04
CA HIS A 111 -13.41 11.76 -9.14
C HIS A 111 -12.53 12.14 -7.94
N ASN A 112 -12.43 11.29 -6.93
CA ASN A 112 -11.71 11.59 -5.68
C ASN A 112 -10.70 10.51 -5.32
N THR A 113 -9.53 10.95 -4.82
CA THR A 113 -8.50 10.03 -4.34
C THR A 113 -8.84 9.49 -2.96
N SER A 114 -8.46 8.25 -2.69
CA SER A 114 -8.47 7.64 -1.35
C SER A 114 -7.10 7.71 -0.68
N CYS A 115 -6.04 8.04 -1.42
CA CYS A 115 -4.66 8.08 -0.95
C CYS A 115 -3.92 9.30 -1.49
N ASN A 116 -3.30 10.07 -0.61
CA ASN A 116 -2.48 11.22 -0.98
C ASN A 116 -1.07 10.78 -1.38
N VAL A 117 -0.88 10.53 -2.69
CA VAL A 117 0.40 10.11 -3.29
C VAL A 117 1.49 11.15 -3.06
N ASP A 118 1.18 12.44 -3.23
CA ASP A 118 2.16 13.52 -3.09
C ASP A 118 2.66 13.64 -1.65
N GLN A 119 1.77 13.52 -0.66
CA GLN A 119 2.14 13.52 0.75
C GLN A 119 3.06 12.33 1.09
N LEU A 120 2.75 11.13 0.59
CA LEU A 120 3.61 9.96 0.81
C LEU A 120 4.96 10.12 0.13
N SER A 121 4.97 10.54 -1.14
CA SER A 121 6.20 10.79 -1.90
C SER A 121 7.09 11.80 -1.18
N SER A 122 6.54 12.94 -0.79
CA SER A 122 7.26 13.98 -0.06
C SER A 122 7.83 13.46 1.27
N PHE A 123 7.08 12.62 1.99
CA PHE A 123 7.56 12.04 3.23
C PHE A 123 8.78 11.14 3.00
N LEU A 124 8.68 10.21 2.05
CA LEU A 124 9.73 9.23 1.76
C LEU A 124 10.99 9.88 1.17
N THR A 125 10.86 10.95 0.39
CA THR A 125 12.02 11.70 -0.12
C THR A 125 12.70 12.54 0.97
N THR A 126 11.95 13.00 1.97
CA THR A 126 12.49 13.80 3.08
C THR A 126 13.19 12.92 4.13
N HIS A 127 12.74 11.68 4.32
CA HIS A 127 13.29 10.75 5.30
C HIS A 127 14.08 9.65 4.59
N ALA A 128 15.34 9.94 4.24
CA ALA A 128 16.14 9.09 3.36
C ALA A 128 16.34 7.64 3.87
N ASP A 129 16.42 7.43 5.18
CA ASP A 129 16.52 6.10 5.80
C ASP A 129 15.24 5.27 5.55
N LYS A 130 14.08 5.89 5.80
CA LYS A 130 12.76 5.30 5.52
C LYS A 130 12.55 5.12 4.02
N GLY A 131 12.83 6.13 3.20
CA GLY A 131 12.74 6.04 1.74
C GLY A 131 13.56 4.88 1.19
N LYS A 132 14.80 4.69 1.67
CA LYS A 132 15.66 3.57 1.27
C LYS A 132 15.08 2.21 1.66
N ALA A 133 14.60 2.06 2.90
CA ALA A 133 14.00 0.80 3.35
C ALA A 133 12.71 0.49 2.59
N TRP A 134 11.89 1.51 2.35
CA TRP A 134 10.63 1.42 1.59
C TRP A 134 10.89 0.96 0.16
N ALA A 135 11.82 1.61 -0.54
CA ALA A 135 12.22 1.26 -1.90
C ALA A 135 12.81 -0.16 -1.98
N GLY A 136 13.55 -0.57 -0.94
CA GLY A 136 14.08 -1.93 -0.83
C GLY A 136 13.00 -3.01 -0.77
N VAL A 137 11.85 -2.73 -0.15
CA VAL A 137 10.70 -3.66 -0.14
C VAL A 137 10.08 -3.78 -1.53
N GLU A 138 9.89 -2.64 -2.22
CA GLU A 138 9.29 -2.61 -3.57
C GLU A 138 10.27 -3.06 -4.66
N GLY A 139 11.56 -3.21 -4.35
CA GLY A 139 12.59 -3.61 -5.30
C GLY A 139 12.96 -2.51 -6.30
N ILE A 140 12.84 -1.24 -5.91
CA ILE A 140 13.10 -0.07 -6.76
C ILE A 140 14.30 0.75 -6.25
N ASP A 141 14.83 1.63 -7.09
CA ASP A 141 15.83 2.62 -6.66
C ASP A 141 15.15 3.72 -5.81
N PRO A 142 15.70 4.12 -4.65
CA PRO A 142 15.13 5.18 -3.82
C PRO A 142 14.86 6.51 -4.57
N ALA A 143 15.66 6.84 -5.58
CA ALA A 143 15.46 8.03 -6.40
C ALA A 143 14.19 7.95 -7.27
N THR A 144 13.68 6.75 -7.53
CA THR A 144 12.50 6.50 -8.37
C THR A 144 11.19 6.40 -7.59
N ILE A 145 11.22 6.51 -6.25
CA ILE A 145 10.02 6.48 -5.40
C ILE A 145 8.90 7.41 -5.91
N PRO A 146 9.17 8.69 -6.28
CA PRO A 146 8.10 9.58 -6.73
C PRO A 146 7.40 9.09 -8.00
N ASP A 147 8.15 8.59 -8.97
CA ASP A 147 7.60 8.11 -10.23
C ASP A 147 6.90 6.76 -10.06
N TYR A 148 7.44 5.89 -9.22
CA TYR A 148 6.79 4.64 -8.86
C TYR A 148 5.44 4.89 -8.19
N LEU A 149 5.37 5.75 -7.17
CA LEU A 149 4.11 6.05 -6.50
C LEU A 149 3.07 6.69 -7.43
N LYS A 150 3.49 7.54 -8.37
CA LYS A 150 2.61 8.12 -9.41
C LYS A 150 2.09 7.08 -10.39
N SER A 151 2.79 5.95 -10.57
CA SER A 151 2.30 4.85 -11.42
C SER A 151 1.20 4.02 -10.73
N LEU A 152 1.02 4.18 -9.42
CA LEU A 152 0.04 3.43 -8.65
C LEU A 152 -1.32 4.14 -8.63
N THR A 153 -2.37 3.33 -8.60
CA THR A 153 -3.76 3.75 -8.68
C THR A 153 -4.36 3.81 -7.29
N SER A 154 -5.02 4.91 -6.94
CA SER A 154 -5.70 5.03 -5.63
C SER A 154 -7.00 4.23 -5.60
N ALA A 155 -7.18 3.41 -4.55
CA ALA A 155 -8.35 2.55 -4.39
C ALA A 155 -8.73 2.31 -2.91
N LEU A 156 -9.94 1.79 -2.72
CA LEU A 156 -10.43 1.19 -1.48
C LEU A 156 -10.63 -0.32 -1.68
N LEU A 157 -10.24 -1.10 -0.69
CA LEU A 157 -10.59 -2.53 -0.65
C LEU A 157 -12.08 -2.71 -0.41
N ARG A 158 -12.77 -3.52 -1.22
CA ARG A 158 -14.18 -3.87 -0.95
C ARG A 158 -14.35 -5.14 -0.11
N VAL A 159 -13.27 -5.91 0.01
CA VAL A 159 -13.23 -7.20 0.71
C VAL A 159 -11.99 -7.29 1.58
N ASP A 160 -12.08 -8.05 2.67
CA ASP A 160 -10.96 -8.29 3.56
C ASP A 160 -9.84 -8.99 2.79
N THR A 161 -8.65 -8.36 2.71
CA THR A 161 -7.59 -8.77 1.77
C THR A 161 -6.31 -9.15 2.51
N ARG A 162 -5.77 -10.31 2.16
CA ARG A 162 -4.51 -10.86 2.67
C ARG A 162 -3.32 -10.23 1.96
N VAL A 163 -2.34 -9.75 2.72
CA VAL A 163 -1.09 -9.15 2.24
C VAL A 163 0.08 -9.51 3.15
N THR A 164 1.30 -9.29 2.66
CA THR A 164 2.44 -9.06 3.53
C THR A 164 2.61 -7.55 3.70
N ASN A 165 2.55 -7.06 4.94
CA ASN A 165 2.73 -5.65 5.25
C ASN A 165 4.13 -5.45 5.83
N HIS A 166 4.79 -4.35 5.44
CA HIS A 166 6.15 -4.05 5.88
C HIS A 166 6.20 -2.78 6.70
N GLY A 167 6.51 -2.90 7.99
CA GLY A 167 6.71 -1.75 8.88
C GLY A 167 8.12 -1.20 8.78
N PHE A 168 8.43 -0.18 9.60
CA PHE A 168 9.79 0.36 9.74
C PHE A 168 10.18 0.43 11.22
N ALA A 169 11.17 -0.37 11.60
CA ALA A 169 11.71 -0.38 12.95
C ALA A 169 13.23 -0.58 12.92
N ASN A 170 13.94 0.05 13.85
CA ASN A 170 15.39 -0.08 14.00
C ASN A 170 16.19 0.22 12.71
N GLY A 171 15.73 1.17 11.90
CA GLY A 171 16.40 1.58 10.66
C GLY A 171 16.20 0.65 9.47
N ALA A 172 15.31 -0.35 9.58
CA ALA A 172 15.05 -1.33 8.53
C ALA A 172 13.56 -1.61 8.33
N ALA A 173 13.22 -2.15 7.16
CA ALA A 173 11.90 -2.70 6.91
C ALA A 173 11.68 -3.96 7.77
N THR A 174 10.54 -4.03 8.44
CA THR A 174 10.04 -5.27 9.07
C THR A 174 9.03 -5.92 8.13
N SER A 175 8.66 -7.18 8.38
CA SER A 175 7.66 -7.88 7.58
C SER A 175 6.74 -8.68 8.47
N PHE A 176 5.44 -8.61 8.21
CA PHE A 176 4.43 -9.40 8.91
C PHE A 176 3.24 -9.73 8.01
N GLN A 177 2.65 -10.90 8.22
CA GLN A 177 1.43 -11.30 7.51
C GLN A 177 0.22 -10.53 8.05
N SER A 178 -0.65 -10.07 7.16
CA SER A 178 -1.82 -9.29 7.57
C SER A 178 -3.05 -9.56 6.72
N VAL A 179 -4.22 -9.37 7.34
CA VAL A 179 -5.48 -9.10 6.63
C VAL A 179 -5.85 -7.64 6.84
N LEU A 180 -6.01 -6.93 5.73
CA LEU A 180 -6.53 -5.57 5.69
C LEU A 180 -8.05 -5.63 5.63
N GLN A 181 -8.71 -4.91 6.52
CA GLN A 181 -10.17 -4.78 6.52
C GLN A 181 -10.67 -4.12 5.22
N ALA A 182 -11.83 -4.56 4.71
CA ALA A 182 -12.59 -3.80 3.72
C ALA A 182 -12.76 -2.32 4.15
N GLY A 183 -12.68 -1.41 3.18
CA GLY A 183 -12.60 0.04 3.41
C GLY A 183 -11.19 0.57 3.63
N SER A 184 -10.15 -0.29 3.69
CA SER A 184 -8.77 0.17 3.73
C SER A 184 -8.39 0.87 2.42
N ALA A 185 -7.82 2.07 2.52
CA ALA A 185 -7.26 2.79 1.39
C ALA A 185 -5.88 2.25 1.01
N VAL A 186 -5.70 1.96 -0.28
CA VAL A 186 -4.49 1.36 -0.84
C VAL A 186 -4.07 2.03 -2.16
N LEU A 187 -2.79 1.91 -2.49
CA LEU A 187 -2.30 2.15 -3.85
C LEU A 187 -2.07 0.81 -4.55
N VAL A 188 -2.52 0.70 -5.80
CA VAL A 188 -2.59 -0.55 -6.57
C VAL A 188 -1.78 -0.41 -7.86
N ASP A 189 -0.97 -1.41 -8.20
CA ASP A 189 -0.20 -1.39 -9.44
C ASP A 189 -1.05 -1.68 -10.70
N SER A 190 -0.42 -1.64 -11.87
CA SER A 190 -1.08 -1.87 -13.16
C SER A 190 -1.61 -3.30 -13.36
N HIS A 191 -1.16 -4.25 -12.55
CA HIS A 191 -1.66 -5.63 -12.52
C HIS A 191 -2.74 -5.82 -11.46
N GLY A 192 -3.17 -4.75 -10.81
CA GLY A 192 -4.22 -4.80 -9.80
C GLY A 192 -3.73 -5.35 -8.46
N VAL A 193 -2.44 -5.27 -8.13
CA VAL A 193 -1.94 -5.76 -6.82
C VAL A 193 -1.78 -4.59 -5.85
N PRO A 194 -2.29 -4.67 -4.60
CA PRO A 194 -2.04 -3.65 -3.58
C PRO A 194 -0.56 -3.56 -3.22
N ARG A 195 0.02 -2.36 -3.34
CA ARG A 195 1.44 -2.07 -3.07
C ARG A 195 1.65 -1.14 -1.89
N VAL A 196 0.65 -0.36 -1.49
CA VAL A 196 0.78 0.56 -0.35
C VAL A 196 -0.48 0.55 0.47
N ARG A 197 -0.34 0.56 1.80
CA ARG A 197 -1.45 0.85 2.72
C ARG A 197 -1.40 2.29 3.19
N CYS A 198 -2.41 3.07 2.83
CA CYS A 198 -2.37 4.53 3.01
C CYS A 198 -2.56 4.98 4.47
N ALA A 199 -3.15 4.15 5.33
CA ALA A 199 -3.26 4.46 6.76
C ALA A 199 -1.91 4.53 7.51
N CYS A 200 -0.84 3.95 6.95
CA CYS A 200 0.50 3.93 7.54
C CYS A 200 1.65 4.25 6.57
N GLY A 201 1.37 4.33 5.26
CA GLY A 201 2.37 4.51 4.20
C GLY A 201 3.28 3.30 3.99
N ASN A 202 2.94 2.15 4.59
CA ASN A 202 3.75 0.95 4.50
C ASN A 202 3.69 0.35 3.09
N PRO A 203 4.84 -0.10 2.54
CA PRO A 203 4.85 -0.90 1.32
C PRO A 203 4.27 -2.29 1.60
N LEU A 204 3.66 -2.88 0.58
CA LEU A 204 2.95 -4.14 0.64
C LEU A 204 3.51 -5.08 -0.44
N THR A 205 3.65 -6.34 -0.08
CA THR A 205 3.96 -7.40 -1.06
C THR A 205 2.88 -8.47 -1.02
N PRO A 206 2.82 -9.35 -2.04
CA PRO A 206 1.93 -10.50 -2.00
C PRO A 206 2.07 -11.29 -0.69
N PRO A 207 0.98 -11.88 -0.18
CA PRO A 207 1.04 -12.67 1.03
C PRO A 207 1.88 -13.92 0.81
N LEU A 208 2.52 -14.39 1.89
CA LEU A 208 3.18 -15.68 1.87
C LEU A 208 2.12 -16.78 1.82
N ALA A 209 2.38 -17.84 1.06
CA ALA A 209 1.52 -19.00 1.05
C ALA A 209 1.54 -19.66 2.43
N ASP A 210 0.36 -19.89 3.01
CA ASP A 210 0.26 -20.60 4.27
C ASP A 210 0.38 -22.12 4.02
N ALA A 211 1.24 -22.80 4.77
CA ALA A 211 1.32 -24.26 4.74
C ALA A 211 0.17 -24.95 5.51
N ALA A 212 -0.54 -24.20 6.36
CA ALA A 212 -1.66 -24.63 7.18
C ALA A 212 -2.62 -23.45 7.45
N GLN A 213 -3.79 -23.69 8.02
CA GLN A 213 -4.70 -22.59 8.40
C GLN A 213 -4.01 -21.64 9.39
N PRO A 214 -3.94 -20.33 9.09
CA PRO A 214 -3.26 -19.36 9.93
C PRO A 214 -4.04 -19.08 11.21
N ALA A 215 -3.31 -18.78 12.29
CA ALA A 215 -3.91 -18.14 13.46
C ALA A 215 -4.03 -16.63 13.21
N TYR A 216 -5.17 -16.04 13.59
CA TYR A 216 -5.38 -14.60 13.48
C TYR A 216 -5.08 -13.90 14.81
N ALA A 217 -4.40 -12.76 14.74
CA ALA A 217 -4.03 -11.95 15.89
C ALA A 217 -4.60 -10.53 15.75
N GLY A 218 -4.92 -9.91 16.90
CA GLY A 218 -5.53 -8.57 16.96
C GLY A 218 -7.05 -8.61 17.07
N ALA A 219 -7.65 -7.42 17.16
CA ALA A 219 -9.10 -7.28 17.29
C ALA A 219 -9.79 -7.54 15.94
N ALA A 220 -10.67 -8.52 15.90
CA ALA A 220 -11.56 -8.73 14.77
C ALA A 220 -12.68 -7.67 14.75
N TRP A 221 -12.97 -7.12 13.57
CA TRP A 221 -14.13 -6.25 13.37
C TRP A 221 -15.43 -7.06 13.27
N PRO A 222 -16.59 -6.45 13.56
CA PRO A 222 -17.88 -7.07 13.27
C PRO A 222 -17.95 -7.51 11.81
N GLY A 223 -18.30 -8.78 11.57
CA GLY A 223 -18.40 -9.35 10.23
C GLY A 223 -17.11 -9.92 9.65
N PHE A 224 -15.97 -9.85 10.35
CA PHE A 224 -14.75 -10.56 9.95
C PHE A 224 -15.03 -12.06 9.81
N GLN A 225 -14.65 -12.60 8.65
CA GLN A 225 -14.91 -13.99 8.27
C GLN A 225 -13.66 -14.56 7.61
N PRO A 226 -12.86 -15.40 8.30
CA PRO A 226 -11.62 -15.96 7.75
C PRO A 226 -11.77 -16.59 6.36
N GLN A 227 -12.86 -17.33 6.16
CA GLN A 227 -13.19 -17.98 4.88
C GLN A 227 -13.53 -17.01 3.74
N LYS A 228 -13.78 -15.73 4.04
CA LYS A 228 -14.07 -14.67 3.05
C LYS A 228 -12.87 -13.78 2.74
N VAL A 229 -11.73 -14.01 3.40
CA VAL A 229 -10.50 -13.30 3.11
C VAL A 229 -10.02 -13.66 1.71
N VAL A 230 -9.69 -12.64 0.90
CA VAL A 230 -9.16 -12.83 -0.45
C VAL A 230 -7.66 -12.59 -0.50
N THR A 231 -6.98 -13.27 -1.41
CA THR A 231 -5.66 -12.89 -1.90
C THR A 231 -5.81 -12.36 -3.32
N VAL A 232 -5.06 -11.31 -3.65
CA VAL A 232 -5.05 -10.78 -5.02
C VAL A 232 -3.85 -11.32 -5.78
N ARG A 233 -4.12 -12.00 -6.90
CA ARG A 233 -3.09 -12.43 -7.86
C ARG A 233 -2.92 -11.33 -8.92
N PRO A 234 -1.69 -11.03 -9.36
CA PRO A 234 -1.49 -10.15 -10.51
C PRO A 234 -2.32 -10.60 -11.72
N ALA A 235 -2.94 -9.66 -12.42
CA ALA A 235 -3.54 -9.92 -13.72
C ALA A 235 -2.47 -10.40 -14.71
N ASP A 236 -2.85 -11.24 -15.68
CA ASP A 236 -1.89 -11.84 -16.63
C ASP A 236 -1.26 -10.78 -17.57
N ALA A 237 -1.91 -9.63 -17.75
CA ALA A 237 -1.40 -8.47 -18.47
C ALA A 237 -1.69 -7.18 -17.70
N PRO A 238 -0.87 -6.12 -17.87
CA PRO A 238 -1.15 -4.82 -17.27
C PRO A 238 -2.45 -4.24 -17.82
N THR A 239 -3.23 -3.63 -16.94
CA THR A 239 -4.48 -2.94 -17.28
C THR A 239 -4.24 -1.45 -17.49
N ALA A 240 -5.03 -0.83 -18.36
CA ALA A 240 -5.00 0.63 -18.56
C ALA A 240 -5.90 1.35 -17.55
N GLU A 241 -6.93 0.68 -17.05
CA GLU A 241 -7.90 1.21 -16.10
C GLU A 241 -8.45 0.08 -15.22
N LEU A 242 -8.85 0.44 -13.99
CA LEU A 242 -9.57 -0.45 -13.09
C LEU A 242 -11.06 -0.13 -13.15
N VAL A 243 -11.91 -1.14 -13.28
CA VAL A 243 -13.36 -0.99 -13.15
C VAL A 243 -13.74 -1.12 -11.67
N MET A 244 -14.12 0.00 -11.07
CA MET A 244 -14.31 0.16 -9.63
C MET A 244 -15.77 0.44 -9.28
N VAL A 245 -16.12 0.28 -8.01
CA VAL A 245 -17.45 0.64 -7.47
C VAL A 245 -17.35 1.87 -6.59
N ASP A 246 -18.16 2.88 -6.89
CA ASP A 246 -18.30 4.07 -6.07
C ASP A 246 -18.92 3.70 -4.71
N GLN A 247 -18.25 4.06 -3.63
CA GLN A 247 -18.63 3.62 -2.28
C GLN A 247 -19.94 4.20 -1.78
N ASP A 248 -20.33 5.38 -2.30
CA ASP A 248 -21.51 6.11 -1.85
C ASP A 248 -22.75 5.73 -2.68
N SER A 249 -22.61 5.72 -4.01
CA SER A 249 -23.71 5.43 -4.93
C SER A 249 -23.84 3.94 -5.29
N GLY A 250 -22.79 3.15 -5.10
CA GLY A 250 -22.70 1.78 -5.59
C GLY A 250 -22.56 1.68 -7.11
N THR A 251 -22.46 2.79 -7.85
CA THR A 251 -22.34 2.75 -9.32
C THR A 251 -20.92 2.37 -9.75
N TYR A 252 -20.78 1.91 -11.00
CA TYR A 252 -19.48 1.56 -11.54
C TYR A 252 -18.82 2.75 -12.21
N PHE A 253 -17.50 2.82 -12.09
CA PHE A 253 -16.67 3.78 -12.82
C PHE A 253 -15.35 3.14 -13.22
N THR A 254 -14.70 3.66 -14.25
CA THR A 254 -13.32 3.32 -14.57
C THR A 254 -12.38 4.38 -14.00
N ARG A 255 -11.27 3.92 -13.44
CA ARG A 255 -10.16 4.76 -13.00
C ARG A 255 -8.92 4.40 -13.81
N PRO A 256 -8.36 5.34 -14.60
CA PRO A 256 -7.10 5.11 -15.29
C PRO A 256 -5.99 4.75 -14.30
N VAL A 257 -5.14 3.79 -14.68
CA VAL A 257 -4.01 3.36 -13.86
C VAL A 257 -3.04 4.53 -13.64
N GLY A 258 -2.50 4.65 -12.42
CA GLY A 258 -1.64 5.76 -12.02
C GLY A 258 -2.38 7.06 -11.72
N SER A 259 -3.71 7.04 -11.68
CA SER A 259 -4.51 8.21 -11.33
C SER A 259 -5.07 8.16 -9.91
N GLY A 260 -5.26 9.34 -9.33
CA GLY A 260 -5.98 9.57 -8.07
C GLY A 260 -7.48 9.82 -8.26
N GLY A 261 -8.01 9.73 -9.49
CA GLY A 261 -9.45 9.85 -9.74
C GLY A 261 -9.90 11.03 -10.59
N GLY A 262 -9.08 12.08 -10.76
CA GLY A 262 -9.50 13.29 -11.50
C GLY A 262 -9.93 13.06 -12.95
N THR A 263 -9.65 11.89 -13.51
CA THR A 263 -10.01 11.47 -14.87
C THR A 263 -10.90 10.22 -14.89
N ASP A 264 -11.54 9.88 -13.76
CA ASP A 264 -12.49 8.77 -13.70
C ASP A 264 -13.63 8.97 -14.71
N GLN A 265 -14.24 7.87 -15.16
CA GLN A 265 -15.42 7.90 -16.01
C GLN A 265 -16.49 6.95 -15.49
N ALA A 266 -17.75 7.38 -15.46
CA ALA A 266 -18.85 6.47 -15.14
C ALA A 266 -18.93 5.33 -16.17
N THR A 267 -19.23 4.12 -15.72
CA THR A 267 -19.30 2.94 -16.60
C THR A 267 -20.37 1.95 -16.15
N THR A 268 -20.52 0.86 -16.90
CA THR A 268 -21.34 -0.31 -16.51
C THR A 268 -20.48 -1.58 -16.50
N PRO A 269 -20.80 -2.59 -15.68
CA PRO A 269 -19.97 -3.80 -15.52
C PRO A 269 -19.78 -4.62 -16.80
N ALA A 270 -20.66 -4.45 -17.79
CA ALA A 270 -20.69 -5.28 -18.99
C ALA A 270 -19.62 -4.91 -20.03
N ALA A 271 -18.86 -3.84 -19.82
CA ALA A 271 -18.01 -3.23 -20.84
C ALA A 271 -16.51 -3.35 -20.57
N THR A 272 -15.97 -4.52 -20.21
CA THR A 272 -14.53 -4.77 -20.41
C THR A 272 -14.25 -6.25 -20.63
N GLY A 273 -14.75 -6.77 -21.74
CA GLY A 273 -14.17 -7.92 -22.42
C GLY A 273 -13.76 -7.44 -23.80
N SER A 274 -12.49 -7.65 -24.16
CA SER A 274 -11.85 -7.26 -25.43
C SER A 274 -11.23 -5.86 -25.43
N GLY A 275 -9.92 -5.84 -25.63
CA GLY A 275 -9.17 -4.62 -25.90
C GLY A 275 -9.65 -3.92 -27.17
N GLY A 276 -9.36 -2.63 -27.23
CA GLY A 276 -9.39 -1.85 -28.47
C GLY A 276 -10.37 -0.68 -28.46
N SER A 277 -9.75 0.50 -28.53
CA SER A 277 -10.23 1.69 -29.24
C SER A 277 -11.31 2.54 -28.58
N HIS A 278 -10.86 3.70 -28.11
CA HIS A 278 -11.65 4.91 -27.98
C HIS A 278 -12.60 5.09 -29.18
N SER A 279 -13.88 5.30 -28.89
CA SER A 279 -14.76 6.03 -29.80
C SER A 279 -15.50 7.09 -29.01
N ALA A 280 -15.40 8.30 -29.54
CA ALA A 280 -15.82 9.55 -28.95
C ALA A 280 -17.34 9.65 -28.77
N SER A 281 -17.72 10.44 -27.77
CA SER A 281 -19.03 11.06 -27.59
C SER A 281 -19.61 11.61 -28.89
N ALA A 282 -20.89 11.34 -29.13
CA ALA A 282 -21.80 12.29 -29.75
C ALA A 282 -23.16 12.20 -29.04
N SER A 283 -23.57 13.32 -28.46
CA SER A 283 -24.85 13.51 -27.80
C SER A 283 -25.97 13.85 -28.79
N SER A 284 -27.21 13.64 -28.32
CA SER A 284 -28.50 14.23 -28.74
C SER A 284 -29.30 13.59 -29.88
N GLY A 285 -30.59 13.36 -29.61
CA GLY A 285 -31.63 13.13 -30.63
C GLY A 285 -32.79 12.25 -30.17
N ALA A 286 -33.99 12.83 -30.09
CA ALA A 286 -35.22 12.27 -29.54
C ALA A 286 -35.97 11.25 -30.45
N SER A 287 -36.79 10.42 -29.80
CA SER A 287 -38.11 9.85 -30.15
C SER A 287 -38.54 9.48 -31.59
N SER A 288 -39.23 8.32 -31.63
CA SER A 288 -40.43 7.95 -32.44
C SER A 288 -40.30 7.10 -33.73
N SER A 289 -40.85 5.88 -33.62
CA SER A 289 -41.76 5.12 -34.50
C SER A 289 -41.56 4.98 -36.04
N SER A 290 -41.49 3.70 -36.43
CA SER A 290 -42.18 2.99 -37.54
C SER A 290 -41.91 3.28 -39.03
N SER A 291 -41.47 2.19 -39.69
CA SER A 291 -41.96 1.59 -40.94
C SER A 291 -41.70 2.21 -42.33
N ALA A 292 -40.95 1.42 -43.11
CA ALA A 292 -41.14 1.01 -44.52
C ALA A 292 -41.30 2.04 -45.66
N GLY A 293 -40.53 1.81 -46.75
CA GLY A 293 -40.86 2.28 -48.10
C GLY A 293 -39.63 2.68 -48.92
N GLY A 294 -39.34 1.94 -49.99
CA GLY A 294 -38.14 2.07 -50.81
C GLY A 294 -38.16 3.18 -51.87
N SER A 295 -36.98 3.47 -52.42
CA SER A 295 -36.65 3.58 -53.86
C SER A 295 -35.39 4.43 -54.06
N ALA A 296 -34.47 3.93 -54.89
CA ALA A 296 -33.33 4.67 -55.46
C ALA A 296 -33.83 5.72 -56.49
N PRO A 297 -33.00 6.67 -57.02
CA PRO A 297 -31.87 6.33 -57.91
C PRO A 297 -30.63 7.28 -57.93
N ALA A 298 -29.53 6.71 -58.46
CA ALA A 298 -28.54 7.21 -59.44
C ALA A 298 -27.70 8.52 -59.33
N SER A 299 -26.45 8.37 -59.85
CA SER A 299 -25.49 9.33 -60.45
C SER A 299 -24.49 10.00 -59.49
N SER A 300 -23.22 9.58 -59.39
CA SER A 300 -22.06 9.67 -60.31
C SER A 300 -21.11 10.86 -60.01
N PRO A 301 -19.79 10.75 -60.32
CA PRO A 301 -18.71 11.39 -59.56
C PRO A 301 -17.99 12.53 -60.31
N SER A 302 -17.16 13.31 -59.61
CA SER A 302 -16.18 14.25 -60.22
C SER A 302 -14.96 14.37 -59.30
N SER A 303 -13.80 13.83 -59.69
CA SER A 303 -12.66 14.58 -60.26
C SER A 303 -12.11 15.63 -59.27
N GLY A 304 -10.96 15.46 -58.62
CA GLY A 304 -9.64 15.17 -59.18
C GLY A 304 -8.83 16.46 -59.30
N LYS A 305 -7.73 16.59 -58.55
CA LYS A 305 -6.51 17.30 -58.95
C LYS A 305 -5.34 16.94 -58.01
N SER A 306 -4.20 16.70 -58.64
CA SER A 306 -2.92 16.20 -58.11
C SER A 306 -1.89 17.38 -58.15
N PRO A 307 -0.56 17.19 -58.16
CA PRO A 307 0.36 17.22 -57.01
C PRO A 307 1.52 18.25 -57.17
N SER A 308 2.46 18.29 -56.21
CA SER A 308 3.92 18.55 -56.39
C SER A 308 4.58 18.46 -55.00
N ALA A 309 5.48 17.51 -54.69
CA ALA A 309 6.83 17.20 -55.22
C ALA A 309 7.95 18.08 -54.63
N GLY A 310 8.98 17.42 -54.10
CA GLY A 310 10.28 17.95 -53.64
C GLY A 310 10.63 17.48 -52.22
N ALA A 311 11.31 16.35 -51.96
CA ALA A 311 12.74 16.04 -52.21
C ALA A 311 13.67 17.13 -51.64
N SER A 312 14.74 16.93 -50.88
CA SER A 312 15.45 15.75 -50.36
C SER A 312 16.51 16.25 -49.35
N SER A 313 17.03 15.31 -48.56
CA SER A 313 18.43 15.18 -48.09
C SER A 313 19.06 16.23 -47.14
N GLY A 314 19.49 15.71 -45.98
CA GLY A 314 20.94 15.58 -45.70
C GLY A 314 21.54 16.59 -44.72
N GLY A 315 22.34 16.07 -43.77
CA GLY A 315 23.32 16.89 -43.05
C GLY A 315 23.60 16.45 -41.62
N ALA A 316 24.55 15.54 -41.45
CA ALA A 316 25.22 15.27 -40.18
C ALA A 316 26.24 16.38 -39.84
N SER A 317 26.46 16.64 -38.55
CA SER A 317 27.77 16.66 -37.86
C SER A 317 27.85 17.68 -36.72
N SER A 318 28.30 17.17 -35.57
CA SER A 318 29.31 17.74 -34.64
C SER A 318 29.18 19.18 -34.13
N ALA A 319 29.14 19.35 -32.81
CA ALA A 319 30.34 19.74 -32.04
C ALA A 319 30.02 19.97 -30.55
N SER A 320 30.91 19.42 -29.74
CA SER A 320 31.23 19.70 -28.34
C SER A 320 31.26 21.19 -27.96
N HIS A 321 30.74 21.53 -26.78
CA HIS A 321 31.29 22.61 -25.93
C HIS A 321 31.32 22.15 -24.47
N ALA A 322 32.54 22.01 -23.95
CA ALA A 322 32.85 22.06 -22.53
C ALA A 322 33.48 23.43 -22.26
N ALA A 323 33.00 24.15 -21.25
CA ALA A 323 33.79 25.11 -20.49
C ALA A 323 33.07 25.52 -19.19
N SER A 324 33.72 25.12 -18.11
CA SER A 324 33.82 25.69 -16.75
C SER A 324 33.20 27.06 -16.47
N SER A 325 32.64 27.20 -15.26
CA SER A 325 32.70 28.43 -14.46
C SER A 325 32.63 28.10 -12.97
N SER A 326 33.49 28.78 -12.23
CA SER A 326 33.95 28.48 -10.88
C SER A 326 33.04 29.01 -9.76
N ALA A 327 33.14 28.33 -8.61
CA ALA A 327 33.20 28.83 -7.23
C ALA A 327 32.48 30.12 -6.81
N SER A 328 31.66 30.00 -5.76
CA SER A 328 31.71 30.95 -4.63
C SER A 328 31.19 30.31 -3.34
N HIS A 329 32.10 30.23 -2.37
CA HIS A 329 31.83 30.00 -0.95
C HIS A 329 30.98 31.14 -0.38
N ALA A 330 30.02 30.82 0.50
CA ALA A 330 29.53 31.75 1.51
C ALA A 330 29.10 30.98 2.76
N SER A 331 29.94 31.07 3.80
CA SER A 331 29.64 30.73 5.19
C SER A 331 28.98 31.92 5.86
N VAL A 332 27.84 31.72 6.54
CA VAL A 332 27.31 32.57 7.64
C VAL A 332 26.35 31.70 8.46
N SER A 333 26.75 31.24 9.66
CA SER A 333 26.57 31.88 10.98
C SER A 333 25.19 31.68 11.60
N SER A 334 25.16 30.81 12.60
CA SER A 334 24.06 30.60 13.57
C SER A 334 23.78 31.85 14.43
N PRO A 335 22.55 31.98 14.94
CA PRO A 335 22.33 32.62 16.24
C PRO A 335 21.68 31.69 17.27
N ALA A 336 22.05 31.95 18.51
CA ALA A 336 21.71 31.25 19.74
C ALA A 336 20.28 31.50 20.24
N ALA A 337 19.80 30.57 21.08
CA ALA A 337 18.54 30.61 21.81
C ALA A 337 18.55 31.64 22.96
N PRO A 338 17.37 32.20 23.34
CA PRO A 338 17.19 32.85 24.63
C PRO A 338 16.58 31.92 25.69
N LEU A 339 17.06 32.12 26.91
CA LEU A 339 16.61 31.53 28.18
C LEU A 339 15.24 32.09 28.61
N SER A 340 14.44 31.22 29.24
CA SER A 340 13.18 31.56 29.92
C SER A 340 13.41 32.34 31.23
N PRO A 341 12.44 33.17 31.67
CA PRO A 341 12.26 33.50 33.08
C PRO A 341 11.62 32.35 33.87
#